data_AF-A0A183KVJ6-F1
#
_entry.id   AF-A0A183KVJ6-F1
#
_cell.length_a   1.000
_cell.length_b   1.000
_cell.length_c   1.000
_cell.angle_alpha   90.00
_cell.angle_beta   90.00
_cell.angle_gamma   90.00
#
_symmetry.space_group_name_H-M   'P 1'
#
loop_
_entity.id
_entity.type
_entity.pdbx_description
1 polymer ?
#
loop_
_entity_poly.entity_id
_entity_poly.type
_entity_poly.pdbx_seq_one_letter_code
_entity_poly.pdbx_strand_id
1 'polypeptide(L)'
;MCLTVGLEDLLNASSTGRWWLIGSAVNRLVNDISSVKSKDVGKSKPSLNPELVAVAEKLGLHTTSRQLTFSILVSTPGGPDATASALLKSCHTSANSPGVQLVAGSIAGREREMIHILLHCVMSEMPFNRFYPRVLGGILNCHRRFLMMIKCGFWDILNNTNLTVKAKSNAGQALGLLCLVYNFPLTVLKNYNFGDTSEGNIAFLQYTIMELCTGEYQNVLAKLLQLSAYTRLCRNCRIFMRKHLINEMVADDKFDSNLKAIVTKLVSDMREAESF
;
A
#
# COMPACT_ATOMS: atom_id res chain seq x y z
N MET A 1 25.45 22.45 1.52
CA MET A 1 24.28 22.74 0.68
C MET A 1 24.53 24.06 -0.03
N CYS A 2 24.68 24.05 -1.35
CA CYS A 2 24.75 25.27 -2.14
C CYS A 2 23.34 25.62 -2.62
N LEU A 3 22.88 26.84 -2.33
CA LEU A 3 21.59 27.35 -2.83
C LEU A 3 21.75 27.70 -4.31
N THR A 4 20.88 27.17 -5.17
CA THR A 4 20.84 27.53 -6.59
C THR A 4 20.03 28.82 -6.73
N VAL A 5 20.69 29.97 -6.75
CA VAL A 5 20.08 31.30 -6.98
C VAL A 5 20.47 31.77 -8.38
N GLY A 6 19.50 32.24 -9.16
CA GLY A 6 19.73 32.78 -10.50
C GLY A 6 20.41 34.16 -10.46
N LEU A 7 21.18 34.49 -11.50
CA LEU A 7 21.89 35.77 -11.60
C LEU A 7 20.95 36.99 -11.59
N GLU A 8 19.76 36.81 -12.17
CA GLU A 8 18.70 37.82 -12.21
C GLU A 8 18.16 38.17 -10.82
N ASP A 9 18.09 37.19 -9.92
CA ASP A 9 17.66 37.38 -8.53
C ASP A 9 18.74 38.11 -7.71
N LEU A 10 20.02 37.90 -8.03
CA LEU A 10 21.13 38.65 -7.43
C LEU A 10 21.15 40.11 -7.89
N LEU A 11 20.88 40.35 -9.17
CA LEU A 11 20.83 41.70 -9.75
C LEU A 11 19.67 42.52 -9.18
N ASN A 12 18.54 41.88 -8.90
CA ASN A 12 17.34 42.55 -8.38
C ASN A 12 17.24 42.51 -6.84
N ALA A 13 18.30 42.12 -6.13
CA ALA A 13 18.30 41.95 -4.68
C ALA A 13 17.85 43.18 -3.87
N SER A 14 18.05 44.38 -4.42
CA SER A 14 17.64 45.63 -3.77
C SER A 14 16.14 45.90 -3.88
N SER A 15 15.47 45.37 -4.90
CA SER A 15 14.04 45.59 -5.15
C SER A 15 13.17 44.43 -4.68
N THR A 16 13.62 43.18 -4.85
CA THR A 16 12.87 41.97 -4.48
C THR A 16 13.23 41.46 -3.08
N GLY A 17 14.25 42.05 -2.44
CA GLY A 17 14.77 41.61 -1.15
C GLY A 17 15.57 40.32 -1.25
N ARG A 18 16.30 39.97 -0.19
CA ARG A 18 17.19 38.79 -0.16
C ARG A 18 16.48 37.55 0.38
N TRP A 19 15.42 37.14 -0.30
CA TRP A 19 14.54 36.03 0.11
C TRP A 19 15.28 34.70 0.30
N TRP A 20 16.40 34.48 -0.40
CA TRP A 20 17.26 33.30 -0.23
C TRP A 20 18.01 33.24 1.11
N LEU A 21 18.07 34.32 1.91
CA LEU A 21 18.66 34.28 3.25
C LEU A 21 17.75 33.58 4.28
N ILE A 22 16.44 33.59 4.06
CA ILE A 22 15.45 33.01 4.98
C ILE A 22 15.11 31.63 4.41
N GLY A 23 15.98 30.64 4.66
CA GLY A 23 16.02 29.30 4.04
C GLY A 23 14.67 28.63 3.72
N SER A 24 13.99 29.10 2.68
CA SER A 24 12.69 28.62 2.24
C SER A 24 12.47 29.04 0.78
N ALA A 25 12.38 28.03 -0.10
CA ALA A 25 11.57 28.00 -1.33
C ALA A 25 12.21 27.05 -2.34
N VAL A 26 11.93 25.75 -2.21
CA VAL A 26 11.94 24.85 -3.38
C VAL A 26 10.60 25.05 -4.08
N ASN A 27 10.51 26.07 -4.93
CA ASN A 27 9.42 26.16 -5.92
C ASN A 27 9.83 27.06 -7.09
N ARG A 28 10.68 26.56 -7.99
CA ARG A 28 10.95 27.17 -9.31
C ARG A 28 11.65 26.18 -10.25
N LEU A 29 11.13 24.97 -10.42
CA LEU A 29 11.69 24.00 -11.37
C LEU A 29 10.66 23.47 -12.37
N VAL A 30 9.71 24.32 -12.78
CA VAL A 30 8.72 23.98 -13.81
C VAL A 30 8.58 25.05 -14.91
N ASN A 31 9.27 26.18 -14.87
CA ASN A 31 8.98 27.30 -15.80
C ASN A 31 9.88 27.47 -17.03
N ASP A 32 10.86 26.60 -17.29
CA ASP A 32 11.76 26.78 -18.45
C ASP A 32 11.33 26.05 -19.73
N ILE A 33 10.04 25.78 -19.90
CA ILE A 33 9.47 25.47 -21.22
C ILE A 33 8.16 26.23 -21.38
N SER A 34 8.23 27.52 -21.73
CA SER A 34 7.17 28.20 -22.52
C SER A 34 7.50 29.68 -22.77
N SER A 35 8.24 29.94 -23.84
CA SER A 35 8.20 31.24 -24.50
C SER A 35 6.99 31.31 -25.45
N VAL A 36 5.76 31.37 -24.92
CA VAL A 36 4.58 31.82 -25.68
C VAL A 36 3.62 32.61 -24.79
N LYS A 37 3.72 33.94 -24.92
CA LYS A 37 2.69 34.99 -24.81
C LYS A 37 1.38 34.68 -24.06
N SER A 38 1.31 35.25 -22.85
CA SER A 38 0.27 36.15 -22.28
C SER A 38 -1.23 35.77 -22.21
N LYS A 39 -1.73 35.95 -20.96
CA LYS A 39 -3.11 36.21 -20.47
C LYS A 39 -4.06 35.01 -20.38
N ASP A 40 -4.20 34.44 -19.17
CA ASP A 40 -5.35 34.74 -18.29
C ASP A 40 -5.12 34.19 -16.87
N VAL A 41 -5.56 34.94 -15.87
CA VAL A 41 -5.50 34.56 -14.45
C VAL A 41 -6.81 33.85 -14.11
N GLY A 42 -6.77 32.52 -14.07
CA GLY A 42 -7.92 31.71 -13.68
C GLY A 42 -7.49 30.35 -13.16
N LYS A 43 -7.48 30.19 -11.83
CA LYS A 43 -7.45 28.94 -11.04
C LYS A 43 -7.27 27.67 -11.88
N SER A 44 -6.03 27.31 -12.21
CA SER A 44 -5.74 26.02 -12.82
C SER A 44 -6.00 24.93 -11.78
N LYS A 45 -7.16 24.28 -11.88
CA LYS A 45 -7.31 22.91 -11.38
C LYS A 45 -6.11 22.12 -11.91
N PRO A 46 -5.47 21.24 -11.13
CA PRO A 46 -4.42 20.38 -11.67
C PRO A 46 -5.01 19.69 -12.90
N SER A 47 -4.49 20.00 -14.09
CA SER A 47 -4.97 19.45 -15.34
C SER A 47 -4.57 17.98 -15.36
N LEU A 48 -5.47 17.13 -14.86
CA LEU A 48 -5.31 15.69 -14.90
C LEU A 48 -5.31 15.25 -16.36
N ASN A 49 -4.40 14.33 -16.70
CA ASN A 49 -4.42 13.70 -18.02
C ASN A 49 -5.78 12.98 -18.21
N PRO A 50 -6.57 13.32 -19.24
CA PRO A 50 -7.91 12.76 -19.44
C PRO A 50 -7.91 11.24 -19.59
N GLU A 51 -6.83 10.64 -20.10
CA GLU A 51 -6.70 9.18 -20.21
C GLU A 51 -6.64 8.52 -18.84
N LEU A 52 -5.88 9.09 -17.90
CA LEU A 52 -5.75 8.57 -16.53
C LEU A 52 -7.06 8.74 -15.76
N VAL A 53 -7.80 9.82 -16.02
CA VAL A 53 -9.14 10.03 -15.45
C VAL A 53 -10.10 8.93 -15.92
N ALA A 54 -10.10 8.61 -17.22
CA ALA A 54 -10.95 7.55 -17.76
C ALA A 54 -10.60 6.17 -17.17
N VAL A 55 -9.31 5.88 -16.93
CA VAL A 55 -8.89 4.64 -16.26
C VAL A 55 -9.35 4.62 -14.79
N ALA A 56 -9.18 5.74 -14.08
CA ALA A 56 -9.64 5.87 -12.70
C ALA A 56 -11.16 5.65 -12.58
N GLU A 57 -11.95 6.21 -13.51
CA GLU A 57 -13.40 6.01 -13.56
C GLU A 57 -13.80 4.55 -13.80
N LYS A 58 -13.07 3.83 -14.67
CA LYS A 58 -13.28 2.38 -14.87
C LYS A 58 -12.99 1.57 -13.60
N LEU A 59 -12.09 2.06 -12.74
CA LEU A 59 -11.81 1.49 -11.43
C LEU A 59 -12.79 1.99 -10.35
N GLY A 60 -13.86 2.71 -10.70
CA GLY A 60 -14.84 3.22 -9.74
C GLY A 60 -14.32 4.40 -8.89
N LEU A 61 -13.21 5.03 -9.28
CA LEU A 61 -12.63 6.20 -8.63
C LEU A 61 -13.20 7.48 -9.24
N HIS A 62 -14.46 7.79 -8.94
CA HIS A 62 -15.16 8.93 -9.54
C HIS A 62 -14.85 10.29 -8.91
N THR A 63 -14.34 10.32 -7.67
CA THR A 63 -14.07 11.59 -7.00
C THR A 63 -12.73 12.17 -7.44
N THR A 64 -12.64 13.50 -7.54
CA THR A 64 -11.42 14.20 -7.95
C THR A 64 -10.23 13.87 -7.05
N SER A 65 -10.44 13.72 -5.73
CA SER A 65 -9.41 13.27 -4.77
C SER A 65 -8.83 11.90 -5.15
N ARG A 66 -9.71 10.94 -5.49
CA ARG A 66 -9.30 9.58 -5.86
C ARG A 66 -8.61 9.54 -7.21
N GLN A 67 -9.11 10.29 -8.19
CA GLN A 67 -8.48 10.44 -9.51
C GLN A 67 -7.09 11.08 -9.41
N LEU A 68 -6.92 12.10 -8.58
CA LEU A 68 -5.62 12.73 -8.30
C LEU A 68 -4.65 11.74 -7.66
N THR A 69 -5.09 11.02 -6.64
CA THR A 69 -4.26 10.02 -5.95
C THR A 69 -3.85 8.90 -6.90
N PHE A 70 -4.77 8.40 -7.72
CA PHE A 70 -4.49 7.40 -8.75
C PHE A 70 -3.55 7.92 -9.83
N SER A 71 -3.73 9.18 -10.28
CA SER A 71 -2.81 9.81 -11.24
C SER A 71 -1.39 9.88 -10.68
N ILE A 72 -1.21 10.26 -9.41
CA ILE A 72 0.12 10.24 -8.76
C ILE A 72 0.66 8.81 -8.70
N LEU A 73 -0.17 7.84 -8.35
CA LEU A 73 0.22 6.42 -8.25
C LEU A 73 0.81 5.88 -9.56
N VAL A 74 0.20 6.23 -10.69
CA VAL A 74 0.58 5.73 -12.03
C VAL A 74 1.67 6.59 -12.68
N SER A 75 1.64 7.91 -12.46
CA SER A 75 2.49 8.85 -13.21
C SER A 75 3.84 9.13 -12.53
N THR A 76 4.03 8.74 -11.26
CA THR A 76 5.26 9.06 -10.55
C THR A 76 6.43 8.23 -11.09
N PRO A 77 7.49 8.86 -11.64
CA PRO A 77 8.71 8.15 -12.01
C PRO A 77 9.51 7.77 -10.75
N GLY A 78 10.26 6.66 -10.82
CA GLY A 78 11.20 6.27 -9.75
C GLY A 78 10.76 5.11 -8.86
N GLY A 79 9.77 4.32 -9.27
CA GLY A 79 9.38 3.08 -8.58
C GLY A 79 8.60 3.29 -7.27
N PRO A 80 8.38 2.23 -6.49
CA PRO A 80 7.40 2.24 -5.39
C PRO A 80 7.73 3.19 -4.24
N ASP A 81 9.01 3.37 -3.90
CA ASP A 81 9.43 4.23 -2.78
C ASP A 81 9.31 5.73 -3.13
N ALA A 82 9.60 6.09 -4.38
CA ALA A 82 9.38 7.43 -4.90
C ALA A 82 7.88 7.76 -4.94
N THR A 83 7.06 6.81 -5.40
CA THR A 83 5.59 6.94 -5.41
C THR A 83 5.04 7.07 -4.00
N ALA A 84 5.51 6.27 -3.03
CA ALA A 84 5.13 6.39 -1.62
C ALA A 84 5.41 7.81 -1.08
N SER A 85 6.60 8.33 -1.35
CA SER A 85 6.99 9.69 -0.94
C SER A 85 6.14 10.78 -1.60
N ALA A 86 5.80 10.62 -2.88
CA ALA A 86 4.96 11.56 -3.62
C ALA A 86 3.51 11.59 -3.10
N LEU A 87 2.94 10.41 -2.81
CA LEU A 87 1.60 10.28 -2.23
C LEU A 87 1.50 10.88 -0.82
N LEU A 88 2.53 10.69 0.00
CA LEU A 88 2.58 11.33 1.31
C LEU A 88 2.63 12.85 1.19
N LYS A 89 3.48 13.36 0.29
CA LYS A 89 3.55 14.81 0.02
C LYS A 89 2.20 15.36 -0.43
N SER A 90 1.49 14.70 -1.34
CA SER A 90 0.18 15.19 -1.82
C SER A 90 -0.89 15.23 -0.72
N CYS A 91 -0.85 14.26 0.20
CA CYS A 91 -1.70 14.24 1.40
C CYS A 91 -1.38 15.39 2.36
N HIS A 92 -0.15 15.91 2.39
CA HIS A 92 0.25 17.02 3.26
C HIS A 92 0.14 18.40 2.58
N THR A 93 0.42 18.53 1.28
CA THR A 93 0.44 19.83 0.57
C THR A 93 -0.95 20.44 0.41
N SER A 94 -2.00 19.63 0.17
CA SER A 94 -3.36 20.18 0.05
C SER A 94 -3.92 20.72 1.39
N ALA A 95 -3.25 20.51 2.53
CA ALA A 95 -3.61 21.21 3.78
C ALA A 95 -3.09 22.67 3.81
N ASN A 96 -2.07 23.00 3.02
CA ASN A 96 -1.35 24.27 3.09
C ASN A 96 -1.58 25.19 1.88
N SER A 97 -2.36 24.76 0.89
CA SER A 97 -2.72 25.59 -0.27
C SER A 97 -4.01 26.36 -0.02
N PRO A 98 -3.98 27.70 0.09
CA PRO A 98 -5.19 28.51 0.18
C PRO A 98 -5.91 28.46 -1.17
N GLY A 99 -7.03 27.75 -1.23
CA GLY A 99 -7.91 27.71 -2.42
C GLY A 99 -8.03 26.36 -3.13
N VAL A 100 -7.28 25.34 -2.72
CA VAL A 100 -7.51 23.94 -3.16
C VAL A 100 -8.17 23.19 -2.00
N GLN A 101 -9.45 23.48 -1.81
CA GLN A 101 -10.31 22.77 -0.87
C GLN A 101 -10.65 21.40 -1.48
N LEU A 102 -9.67 20.49 -1.52
CA LEU A 102 -9.99 19.06 -1.62
C LEU A 102 -10.81 18.76 -0.37
N VAL A 103 -12.09 18.44 -0.59
CA VAL A 103 -13.13 18.05 0.37
C VAL A 103 -12.67 18.00 1.82
N ALA A 104 -13.27 18.85 2.65
CA ALA A 104 -13.12 18.96 4.10
C ALA A 104 -12.73 17.64 4.79
N GLY A 105 -11.44 17.47 5.06
CA GLY A 105 -10.92 16.29 5.72
C GLY A 105 -9.59 16.60 6.40
N SER A 106 -9.43 16.16 7.65
CA SER A 106 -8.14 16.18 8.33
C SER A 106 -7.08 15.46 7.48
N ILE A 107 -5.80 15.83 7.65
CA ILE A 107 -4.65 15.11 7.03
C ILE A 107 -4.79 13.59 7.20
N ALA A 108 -5.22 13.14 8.38
CA ALA A 108 -5.45 11.73 8.67
C ALA A 108 -6.57 11.09 7.81
N GLY A 109 -7.58 11.86 7.40
CA GLY A 109 -8.65 11.39 6.52
C GLY A 109 -8.15 11.14 5.09
N ARG A 110 -7.33 12.05 4.56
CA ARG A 110 -6.69 11.89 3.24
C ARG A 110 -5.70 10.74 3.21
N GLU A 111 -4.89 10.62 4.25
CA GLU A 111 -3.99 9.48 4.44
C GLU A 111 -4.74 8.14 4.46
N ARG A 112 -5.87 8.09 5.16
CA ARG A 112 -6.72 6.89 5.17
C ARG A 112 -7.31 6.61 3.79
N GLU A 113 -7.84 7.63 3.11
CA GLU A 113 -8.39 7.48 1.75
C GLU A 113 -7.32 6.96 0.78
N MET A 114 -6.09 7.50 0.85
CA MET A 114 -4.95 7.02 0.06
C MET A 114 -4.68 5.53 0.27
N ILE A 115 -4.67 5.05 1.53
CA ILE A 115 -4.49 3.62 1.83
C ILE A 115 -5.64 2.79 1.24
N HIS A 116 -6.89 3.26 1.33
CA HIS A 116 -8.02 2.56 0.73
C HIS A 116 -7.93 2.50 -0.81
N ILE A 117 -7.48 3.56 -1.47
CA ILE A 117 -7.28 3.57 -2.93
C ILE A 117 -6.19 2.56 -3.32
N LEU A 118 -5.07 2.54 -2.58
CA LEU A 118 -4.00 1.56 -2.81
C LEU A 118 -4.50 0.12 -2.69
N LEU A 119 -5.24 -0.19 -1.62
CA LEU A 119 -5.83 -1.53 -1.43
C LEU A 119 -6.90 -1.84 -2.49
N HIS A 120 -7.66 -0.85 -2.93
CA HIS A 120 -8.58 -1.00 -4.05
C HIS A 120 -7.84 -1.41 -5.33
N CYS A 121 -6.74 -0.73 -5.66
CA CYS A 121 -5.92 -1.07 -6.83
C CYS A 121 -5.32 -2.49 -6.72
N VAL A 122 -4.84 -2.89 -5.53
CA VAL A 122 -4.39 -4.27 -5.27
C VAL A 122 -5.47 -5.31 -5.61
N MET A 123 -6.71 -5.05 -5.20
CA MET A 123 -7.83 -5.98 -5.42
C MET A 123 -8.34 -5.99 -6.85
N SER A 124 -8.27 -4.86 -7.56
CA SER A 124 -8.82 -4.71 -8.90
C SER A 124 -7.89 -5.20 -10.02
N GLU A 125 -6.57 -5.16 -9.82
CA GLU A 125 -5.63 -5.45 -10.90
C GLU A 125 -5.39 -6.95 -11.11
N MET A 126 -5.43 -7.38 -12.38
CA MET A 126 -5.24 -8.77 -12.79
C MET A 126 -4.29 -8.82 -14.00
N PRO A 127 -3.16 -9.54 -13.94
CA PRO A 127 -2.66 -10.35 -12.80
C PRO A 127 -2.21 -9.50 -11.60
N PHE A 128 -1.98 -10.15 -10.45
CA PHE A 128 -1.54 -9.48 -9.23
C PHE A 128 -0.28 -8.63 -9.46
N ASN A 129 -0.39 -7.33 -9.20
CA ASN A 129 0.71 -6.40 -9.36
C ASN A 129 1.42 -6.13 -8.03
N ARG A 130 2.67 -6.58 -7.92
CA ARG A 130 3.55 -6.38 -6.74
C ARG A 130 3.93 -4.93 -6.50
N PHE A 131 3.68 -4.01 -7.42
CA PHE A 131 3.97 -2.59 -7.27
C PHE A 131 3.20 -1.97 -6.09
N TYR A 132 1.88 -2.14 -6.00
CA TYR A 132 1.08 -1.48 -4.97
C TYR A 132 1.40 -1.93 -3.53
N PRO A 133 1.59 -3.24 -3.25
CA PRO A 133 2.03 -3.67 -1.93
C PRO A 133 3.41 -3.11 -1.56
N ARG A 134 4.32 -2.91 -2.54
CA ARG A 134 5.61 -2.25 -2.29
C ARG A 134 5.45 -0.76 -1.99
N VAL A 135 4.51 -0.07 -2.65
CA VAL A 135 4.17 1.33 -2.30
C VAL A 135 3.63 1.40 -0.86
N LEU A 136 2.73 0.48 -0.47
CA LEU A 136 2.25 0.37 0.92
C LEU A 136 3.40 0.12 1.91
N GLY A 137 4.37 -0.72 1.53
CA GLY A 137 5.58 -0.96 2.30
C GLY A 137 6.48 0.27 2.44
N GLY A 138 6.67 1.05 1.36
CA GLY A 138 7.36 2.33 1.40
C GLY A 138 6.70 3.32 2.36
N ILE A 139 5.36 3.40 2.33
CA ILE A 139 4.57 4.23 3.26
C ILE A 139 4.74 3.77 4.72
N LEU A 140 4.75 2.45 4.97
CA LEU A 140 5.02 1.89 6.31
C LEU A 140 6.39 2.29 6.85
N ASN A 141 7.42 2.28 5.99
CA ASN A 141 8.78 2.67 6.34
C ASN A 141 8.90 4.17 6.65
N CYS A 142 8.06 5.02 6.04
CA CYS A 142 8.05 6.45 6.34
C CYS A 142 7.53 6.76 7.75
N HIS A 143 6.42 6.16 8.18
CA HIS A 143 5.87 6.42 9.52
C HIS A 143 4.99 5.29 10.06
N ARG A 144 5.22 4.89 11.32
CA ARG A 144 4.47 3.78 11.98
C ARG A 144 2.95 3.99 12.07
N ARG A 145 2.45 5.22 12.01
CA ARG A 145 1.00 5.52 12.04
C ARG A 145 0.21 4.82 10.94
N PHE A 146 0.83 4.57 9.78
CA PHE A 146 0.20 3.89 8.65
C PHE A 146 -0.06 2.42 8.91
N LEU A 147 0.67 1.82 9.87
CA LEU A 147 0.47 0.43 10.27
C LEU A 147 -0.98 0.17 10.64
N MET A 148 -1.57 1.00 11.52
CA MET A 148 -2.95 0.80 11.94
C MET A 148 -3.95 1.01 10.79
N MET A 149 -3.70 1.99 9.92
CA MET A 149 -4.57 2.24 8.76
C MET A 149 -4.60 1.06 7.79
N ILE A 150 -3.44 0.47 7.51
CA ILE A 150 -3.32 -0.71 6.65
C ILE A 150 -3.97 -1.92 7.31
N LYS A 151 -3.82 -2.11 8.63
CA LYS A 151 -4.53 -3.16 9.37
C LYS A 151 -6.04 -3.03 9.23
N CYS A 152 -6.59 -1.83 9.46
CA CYS A 152 -8.01 -1.56 9.29
C CYS A 152 -8.47 -1.86 7.85
N GLY A 153 -7.70 -1.45 6.84
CA GLY A 153 -8.01 -1.76 5.45
C GLY A 153 -8.09 -3.26 5.15
N PHE A 154 -7.18 -4.07 5.70
CA PHE A 154 -7.28 -5.53 5.57
C PHE A 154 -8.46 -6.13 6.34
N TRP A 155 -8.80 -5.58 7.50
CA TRP A 155 -10.00 -6.01 8.23
C TRP A 155 -11.29 -5.68 7.47
N ASP A 156 -11.35 -4.52 6.81
CA ASP A 156 -12.48 -4.15 5.96
C ASP A 156 -12.62 -5.13 4.77
N ILE A 157 -11.50 -5.56 4.18
CA ILE A 157 -11.47 -6.57 3.10
C ILE A 157 -11.99 -7.93 3.61
N LEU A 158 -11.54 -8.38 4.78
CA LEU A 158 -11.98 -9.66 5.36
C LEU A 158 -13.47 -9.67 5.67
N ASN A 159 -13.99 -8.57 6.21
CA ASN A 159 -15.40 -8.41 6.57
C ASN A 159 -16.32 -8.20 5.36
N ASN A 160 -15.77 -7.81 4.20
CA ASN A 160 -16.56 -7.59 3.00
C ASN A 160 -16.85 -8.91 2.28
N THR A 161 -18.12 -9.32 2.28
CA THR A 161 -18.60 -10.55 1.63
C THR A 161 -18.84 -10.39 0.12
N ASN A 162 -18.91 -9.17 -0.39
CA ASN A 162 -19.20 -8.87 -1.80
C ASN A 162 -17.95 -8.92 -2.70
N LEU A 163 -16.76 -9.09 -2.12
CA LEU A 163 -15.52 -9.17 -2.89
C LEU A 163 -15.36 -10.55 -3.52
N THR A 164 -14.85 -10.56 -4.76
CA THR A 164 -14.56 -11.80 -5.48
C THR A 164 -13.42 -12.57 -4.82
N VAL A 165 -13.39 -13.90 -5.05
CA VAL A 165 -12.30 -14.76 -4.57
C VAL A 165 -10.94 -14.26 -5.07
N LYS A 166 -10.86 -13.79 -6.32
CA LYS A 166 -9.65 -13.21 -6.92
C LYS A 166 -9.19 -11.94 -6.20
N ALA A 167 -10.12 -11.01 -5.92
CA ALA A 167 -9.80 -9.78 -5.18
C ALA A 167 -9.24 -10.10 -3.79
N LYS A 168 -9.87 -11.04 -3.06
CA LYS A 168 -9.39 -11.49 -1.75
C LYS A 168 -8.06 -12.25 -1.84
N SER A 169 -7.84 -13.03 -2.90
CA SER A 169 -6.57 -13.69 -3.18
C SER A 169 -5.43 -12.68 -3.35
N ASN A 170 -5.64 -11.64 -4.17
CA ASN A 170 -4.67 -10.56 -4.37
C ASN A 170 -4.38 -9.80 -3.06
N ALA A 171 -5.41 -9.51 -2.26
CA ALA A 171 -5.22 -8.90 -0.95
C ALA A 171 -4.41 -9.81 -0.01
N GLY A 172 -4.64 -11.12 -0.04
CA GLY A 172 -3.84 -12.10 0.69
C GLY A 172 -2.37 -12.08 0.27
N GLN A 173 -2.10 -12.12 -1.03
CA GLN A 173 -0.72 -11.99 -1.57
C GLN A 173 -0.09 -10.66 -1.13
N ALA A 174 -0.82 -9.54 -1.16
CA ALA A 174 -0.32 -8.27 -0.67
C ALA A 174 0.04 -8.30 0.83
N LEU A 175 -0.81 -8.90 1.67
CA LEU A 175 -0.53 -9.05 3.10
C LEU A 175 0.72 -9.92 3.33
N GLY A 176 0.83 -11.04 2.64
CA GLY A 176 2.00 -11.92 2.72
C GLY A 176 3.30 -11.21 2.37
N LEU A 177 3.29 -10.44 1.27
CA LEU A 177 4.43 -9.62 0.84
C LEU A 177 4.79 -8.56 1.88
N LEU A 178 3.80 -7.86 2.43
CA LEU A 178 4.01 -6.87 3.50
C LEU A 178 4.61 -7.52 4.76
N CYS A 179 4.14 -8.70 5.14
CA CYS A 179 4.65 -9.45 6.28
C CYS A 179 6.09 -9.92 6.06
N LEU A 180 6.41 -10.39 4.86
CA LEU A 180 7.71 -10.92 4.49
C LEU A 180 8.76 -9.82 4.34
N VAL A 181 8.47 -8.79 3.54
CA VAL A 181 9.45 -7.78 3.12
C VAL A 181 9.50 -6.59 4.08
N TYR A 182 8.36 -6.17 4.60
CA TYR A 182 8.23 -4.93 5.40
C TYR A 182 7.96 -5.22 6.89
N ASN A 183 8.18 -6.47 7.31
CA ASN A 183 7.97 -6.95 8.68
C ASN A 183 6.58 -6.60 9.26
N PHE A 184 5.56 -6.46 8.41
CA PHE A 184 4.21 -6.14 8.84
C PHE A 184 3.67 -7.24 9.80
N PRO A 185 3.02 -6.89 10.92
CA PRO A 185 2.73 -7.87 11.96
C PRO A 185 1.53 -8.76 11.60
N LEU A 186 1.69 -10.09 11.72
CA LEU A 186 0.63 -11.07 11.48
C LEU A 186 -0.56 -10.97 12.44
N THR A 187 -0.50 -10.08 13.43
CA THR A 187 -1.63 -9.73 14.31
C THR A 187 -2.90 -9.28 13.56
N VAL A 188 -2.84 -8.96 12.27
CA VAL A 188 -4.03 -8.74 11.44
C VAL A 188 -4.95 -9.96 11.44
N LEU A 189 -4.38 -11.17 11.50
CA LEU A 189 -5.11 -12.43 11.53
C LEU A 189 -5.92 -12.66 12.81
N LYS A 190 -5.76 -11.81 13.84
CA LYS A 190 -6.61 -11.89 15.05
C LYS A 190 -8.10 -11.73 14.74
N ASN A 191 -8.43 -10.92 13.73
CA ASN A 191 -9.81 -10.67 13.32
C ASN A 191 -10.26 -11.63 12.21
N TYR A 192 -9.41 -12.57 11.80
CA TYR A 192 -9.78 -13.60 10.84
C TYR A 192 -10.69 -14.64 11.50
N ASN A 193 -11.83 -14.92 10.90
CA ASN A 193 -12.73 -15.97 11.38
C ASN A 193 -12.30 -17.34 10.82
N PHE A 194 -11.60 -18.13 11.63
CA PHE A 194 -11.16 -19.48 11.26
C PHE A 194 -12.30 -20.51 11.10
N GLY A 195 -13.52 -20.18 11.53
CA GLY A 195 -14.71 -20.98 11.26
C GLY A 195 -15.41 -20.62 9.96
N ASP A 196 -14.92 -19.61 9.22
CA ASP A 196 -15.52 -19.19 7.95
C ASP A 196 -15.29 -20.24 6.85
N THR A 197 -16.34 -20.48 6.07
CA THR A 197 -16.34 -21.38 4.92
C THR A 197 -16.34 -20.63 3.59
N SER A 198 -16.29 -19.30 3.61
CA SER A 198 -16.18 -18.47 2.41
C SER A 198 -14.90 -18.77 1.64
N GLU A 199 -15.05 -19.20 0.39
CA GLU A 199 -13.93 -19.44 -0.54
C GLU A 199 -13.00 -18.22 -0.64
N GLY A 200 -13.56 -17.01 -0.58
CA GLY A 200 -12.77 -15.79 -0.67
C GLY A 200 -11.88 -15.55 0.56
N ASN A 201 -12.37 -15.80 1.77
CA ASN A 201 -11.56 -15.64 2.99
C ASN A 201 -10.55 -16.78 3.13
N ILE A 202 -10.92 -18.00 2.75
CA ILE A 202 -9.99 -19.13 2.65
C ILE A 202 -8.87 -18.79 1.68
N ALA A 203 -9.20 -18.31 0.47
CA ALA A 203 -8.20 -17.92 -0.52
C ALA A 203 -7.30 -16.78 -0.01
N PHE A 204 -7.85 -15.76 0.65
CA PHE A 204 -7.06 -14.70 1.27
C PHE A 204 -5.96 -15.25 2.18
N LEU A 205 -6.31 -16.16 3.09
CA LEU A 205 -5.34 -16.69 4.05
C LEU A 205 -4.39 -17.70 3.39
N GLN A 206 -4.86 -18.52 2.45
CA GLN A 206 -3.99 -19.40 1.66
C GLN A 206 -2.90 -18.58 0.96
N TYR A 207 -3.29 -17.58 0.16
CA TYR A 207 -2.34 -16.75 -0.57
C TYR A 207 -1.43 -15.90 0.33
N THR A 208 -1.90 -15.50 1.52
CA THR A 208 -1.05 -14.84 2.53
C THR A 208 0.09 -15.76 2.97
N ILE A 209 -0.22 -17.01 3.32
CA ILE A 209 0.77 -17.97 3.81
C ILE A 209 1.69 -18.43 2.68
N MET A 210 1.14 -18.66 1.49
CA MET A 210 1.93 -19.03 0.31
C MET A 210 2.95 -17.96 -0.04
N GLU A 211 2.53 -16.69 -0.09
CA GLU A 211 3.44 -15.58 -0.35
C GLU A 211 4.49 -15.46 0.76
N LEU A 212 4.12 -15.67 2.04
CA LEU A 212 5.08 -15.70 3.13
C LEU A 212 6.13 -16.81 2.94
N CYS A 213 5.72 -18.00 2.48
CA CYS A 213 6.59 -19.15 2.23
C CYS A 213 7.54 -18.97 1.03
N THR A 214 7.43 -17.88 0.27
CA THR A 214 8.45 -17.53 -0.74
C THR A 214 9.75 -17.03 -0.12
N GLY A 215 9.72 -16.64 1.16
CA GLY A 215 10.88 -16.24 1.93
C GLY A 215 11.71 -17.41 2.47
N GLU A 216 12.82 -17.08 3.12
CA GLU A 216 13.65 -18.05 3.82
C GLU A 216 12.89 -18.71 4.98
N TYR A 217 12.98 -20.03 5.08
CA TYR A 217 12.27 -20.84 6.07
C TYR A 217 12.36 -20.30 7.50
N GLN A 218 13.55 -19.94 7.95
CA GLN A 218 13.79 -19.46 9.32
C GLN A 218 13.07 -18.14 9.61
N ASN A 219 13.04 -17.22 8.64
CA ASN A 219 12.36 -15.94 8.78
C ASN A 219 10.83 -16.15 8.84
N VAL A 220 10.32 -17.06 8.01
CA VAL A 220 8.89 -17.43 7.99
C VAL A 220 8.48 -18.08 9.30
N LEU A 221 9.27 -19.04 9.79
CA LEU A 221 9.02 -19.70 11.07
C LEU A 221 9.04 -18.70 12.21
N ALA A 222 10.08 -17.87 12.32
CA ALA A 222 10.16 -16.84 13.35
C ALA A 222 8.96 -15.88 13.31
N LYS A 223 8.49 -15.51 12.11
CA LYS A 223 7.31 -14.66 11.92
C LYS A 223 6.03 -15.34 12.40
N LEU A 224 5.83 -16.62 12.07
CA LEU A 224 4.66 -17.39 12.51
C LEU A 224 4.70 -17.65 14.02
N LEU A 225 5.88 -17.87 14.60
CA LEU A 225 6.05 -18.04 16.04
C LEU A 225 5.73 -16.77 16.83
N GLN A 226 5.74 -15.57 16.23
CA GLN A 226 5.19 -14.37 16.90
C GLN A 226 3.70 -14.52 17.25
N LEU A 227 2.98 -15.44 16.61
CA LEU A 227 1.59 -15.76 16.94
C LEU A 227 1.47 -16.62 18.20
N SER A 228 2.53 -17.25 18.70
CA SER A 228 2.49 -18.11 19.90
C SER A 228 2.05 -17.34 21.15
N ALA A 229 2.35 -16.03 21.21
CA ALA A 229 1.80 -15.10 22.20
C ALA A 229 0.26 -15.07 22.24
N TYR A 230 -0.39 -15.56 21.19
CA TYR A 230 -1.82 -15.75 21.06
C TYR A 230 -2.12 -17.23 20.75
N THR A 231 -2.00 -18.09 21.77
CA THR A 231 -2.10 -19.57 21.66
C THR A 231 -3.26 -20.06 20.78
N ARG A 232 -4.46 -19.48 20.95
CA ARG A 232 -5.63 -19.81 20.11
C ARG A 232 -5.44 -19.45 18.64
N LEU A 233 -4.86 -18.29 18.35
CA LEU A 233 -4.58 -17.84 16.97
C LEU A 233 -3.49 -18.71 16.32
N CYS A 234 -2.42 -19.01 17.04
CA CYS A 234 -1.37 -19.92 16.58
C CYS A 234 -1.94 -21.30 16.21
N ARG A 235 -2.68 -21.90 17.13
CA ARG A 235 -3.34 -23.20 16.92
C ARG A 235 -4.31 -23.17 15.74
N ASN A 236 -5.14 -22.14 15.63
CA ASN A 236 -6.08 -21.99 14.53
C ASN A 236 -5.38 -21.83 13.18
N CYS A 237 -4.31 -21.03 13.12
CA CYS A 237 -3.48 -20.87 11.93
C CYS A 237 -2.87 -22.22 11.50
N ARG A 238 -2.34 -22.97 12.46
CA ARG A 238 -1.77 -24.31 12.22
C ARG A 238 -2.81 -25.31 11.70
N ILE A 239 -4.02 -25.32 12.27
CA ILE A 239 -5.15 -26.15 11.80
C ILE A 239 -5.53 -25.75 10.37
N PHE A 240 -5.61 -24.44 10.09
CA PHE A 240 -5.91 -23.92 8.76
C PHE A 240 -4.88 -24.38 7.73
N MET A 241 -3.58 -24.23 8.02
CA MET A 241 -2.48 -24.69 7.15
C MET A 241 -2.62 -26.18 6.83
N ARG A 242 -2.88 -27.01 7.85
CA ARG A 242 -3.03 -28.46 7.63
C ARG A 242 -4.23 -28.79 6.75
N LYS A 243 -5.38 -28.14 6.97
CA LYS A 243 -6.60 -28.41 6.20
C LYS A 243 -6.47 -27.88 4.76
N HIS A 244 -6.17 -26.60 4.61
CA HIS A 244 -6.31 -25.87 3.35
C HIS A 244 -5.05 -25.81 2.48
N LEU A 245 -3.86 -26.07 3.04
CA LEU A 245 -2.60 -26.06 2.28
C LEU A 245 -1.95 -27.44 2.16
N ILE A 246 -2.26 -28.38 3.06
CA ILE A 246 -1.72 -29.76 3.00
C ILE A 246 -2.76 -30.73 2.44
N ASN A 247 -4.01 -30.71 2.93
CA ASN A 247 -5.01 -31.71 2.56
C ASN A 247 -5.81 -31.31 1.31
N GLU A 248 -6.33 -30.08 1.24
CA GLU A 248 -7.16 -29.66 0.09
C GLU A 248 -6.32 -29.40 -1.16
N MET A 249 -5.08 -28.92 -1.03
CA MET A 249 -4.16 -28.73 -2.17
C MET A 249 -3.63 -30.03 -2.78
N VAL A 250 -3.86 -31.19 -2.15
CA VAL A 250 -3.53 -32.51 -2.74
C VAL A 250 -4.54 -32.91 -3.83
N ALA A 251 -5.73 -32.33 -3.82
CA ALA A 251 -6.74 -32.62 -4.82
C ALA A 251 -6.53 -31.85 -6.14
N ASP A 252 -5.67 -30.83 -6.15
CA ASP A 252 -5.37 -29.99 -7.32
C ASP A 252 -3.90 -30.25 -7.73
N ASP A 253 -3.68 -31.10 -8.75
CA ASP A 253 -2.37 -31.56 -9.28
C ASP A 253 -1.43 -30.45 -9.80
N LYS A 254 -1.74 -29.17 -9.54
CA LYS A 254 -1.09 -27.98 -10.08
C LYS A 254 -0.07 -27.30 -9.15
N PHE A 255 0.21 -27.82 -7.96
CA PHE A 255 1.03 -27.13 -6.96
C PHE A 255 2.35 -27.80 -6.56
N ASP A 256 3.34 -26.93 -6.29
CA ASP A 256 4.75 -27.25 -6.07
C ASP A 256 4.95 -28.12 -4.80
N SER A 257 5.45 -29.34 -4.99
CA SER A 257 5.78 -30.29 -3.92
C SER A 257 6.67 -29.67 -2.82
N ASN A 258 7.49 -28.67 -3.18
CA ASN A 258 8.35 -27.94 -2.27
C ASN A 258 7.56 -27.11 -1.26
N LEU A 259 6.51 -26.40 -1.71
CA LEU A 259 5.67 -25.60 -0.84
C LEU A 259 5.00 -26.48 0.21
N LYS A 260 4.48 -27.64 -0.20
CA LYS A 260 3.86 -28.60 0.71
C LYS A 260 4.84 -29.11 1.76
N ALA A 261 6.08 -29.42 1.38
CA ALA A 261 7.13 -29.84 2.31
C ALA A 261 7.44 -28.74 3.34
N ILE A 262 7.57 -27.48 2.89
CA ILE A 262 7.79 -26.31 3.74
C ILE A 262 6.64 -26.14 4.73
N VAL A 263 5.40 -26.12 4.25
CA VAL A 263 4.20 -25.94 5.10
C VAL A 263 4.05 -27.07 6.10
N THR A 264 4.34 -28.32 5.71
CA THR A 264 4.30 -29.48 6.60
C THR A 264 5.31 -29.34 7.73
N LYS A 265 6.53 -28.90 7.40
CA LYS A 265 7.58 -28.65 8.40
C LYS A 265 7.20 -27.50 9.34
N LEU A 266 6.70 -26.38 8.82
CA LEU A 266 6.21 -25.26 9.62
C LEU A 266 5.13 -25.69 10.62
N VAL A 267 4.16 -26.51 10.18
CA VAL A 267 3.09 -27.02 11.05
C VAL A 267 3.63 -27.89 12.20
N SER A 268 4.71 -28.65 11.95
CA SER A 268 5.39 -29.44 12.99
C SER A 268 6.11 -28.53 13.99
N ASP A 269 6.97 -27.63 13.51
CA ASP A 269 7.79 -26.75 14.36
C ASP A 269 6.90 -25.79 15.19
N MET A 270 5.80 -25.30 14.62
CA MET A 270 4.81 -24.50 15.35
C MET A 270 4.13 -25.28 16.48
N ARG A 271 3.96 -26.60 16.34
CA ARG A 271 3.35 -27.45 17.39
C ARG A 271 4.30 -27.67 18.55
N GLU A 272 5.59 -27.88 18.27
CA GLU A 272 6.62 -28.11 19.29
C GLU A 272 6.82 -26.86 20.16
N ALA A 273 6.66 -25.67 19.59
CA ALA A 273 6.71 -24.40 20.32
C ALA A 273 5.48 -24.15 21.23
N GLU A 274 4.36 -24.86 21.05
CA GLU A 274 3.17 -24.76 21.92
C GLU A 274 3.28 -25.63 23.18
N SER A 275 4.21 -26.58 23.23
CA SER A 275 4.40 -27.54 24.34
C SER A 275 5.31 -27.04 25.47
N PHE A 276 5.79 -25.80 25.41
CA PHE A 276 6.59 -25.13 26.43
C PHE A 276 5.88 -23.85 26.90
#